data_AF-A0A2M7QK90-F1
#
_entry.id   AF-A0A2M7QK90-F1
#
_cell.length_a   1.000
_cell.length_b   1.000
_cell.length_c   1.000
_cell.angle_alpha   90.00
_cell.angle_beta   90.00
_cell.angle_gamma   90.00
#
_symmetry.space_group_name_H-M   'P 1'
#
loop_
_entity.id
_entity.type
_entity.pdbx_description
1 polymer ?
#
loop_
_entity_poly.entity_id
_entity_poly.type
_entity_poly.pdbx_seq_one_letter_code
_entity_poly.pdbx_strand_id
1 'polypeptide(L)'
;TALKLSPTPCTVLSPEPLGAGASSSWAQGGVAAAIGVGDSAESHARDTIAAGAGTVDPEVALAVAREAGARIADLLDMGAPFDRDASGVLVQSREAAHSFARVVRVKGDGAGAAIMAALIDAT
;
A
#
# COMPACT_ATOMS: atom_id res chain seq x y z
N THR A 1 6.68 0.77 -12.98
CA THR A 1 5.47 1.52 -13.39
C THR A 1 5.89 2.85 -14.00
N ALA A 2 4.97 3.60 -14.64
CA ALA A 2 5.26 4.84 -15.37
C ALA A 2 6.23 5.79 -14.65
N LEU A 3 5.97 6.11 -13.37
CA LEU A 3 6.84 6.94 -12.54
C LEU A 3 8.27 6.37 -12.40
N LYS A 4 8.40 5.05 -12.23
CA LYS A 4 9.70 4.36 -12.13
C LYS A 4 10.45 4.23 -13.46
N LEU A 5 9.82 4.59 -14.59
CA LEU A 5 10.49 4.63 -15.89
C LEU A 5 11.22 5.95 -16.12
N SER A 6 10.97 6.98 -15.31
CA SER A 6 11.62 8.28 -15.42
C SER A 6 13.16 8.14 -15.48
N PRO A 7 13.85 8.82 -16.41
CA PRO A 7 13.34 9.85 -17.33
C PRO A 7 12.85 9.30 -18.69
N THR A 8 12.71 7.98 -18.85
CA THR A 8 12.27 7.37 -20.10
C THR A 8 10.84 7.80 -20.44
N PRO A 9 10.59 8.34 -21.65
CA PRO A 9 9.24 8.70 -22.07
C PRO A 9 8.29 7.51 -21.97
N CYS A 10 7.12 7.72 -21.37
CA CYS A 10 6.07 6.72 -21.31
C CYS A 10 4.70 7.37 -21.55
N THR A 11 3.76 6.58 -22.10
CA THR A 11 2.37 7.00 -22.30
C THR A 11 1.48 6.15 -21.41
N VAL A 12 0.69 6.81 -20.56
CA VAL A 12 -0.33 6.15 -19.72
C VAL A 12 -1.66 6.24 -20.43
N LEU A 13 -2.31 5.09 -20.65
CA LEU A 13 -3.64 5.00 -21.24
C LEU A 13 -4.66 4.68 -20.14
N SER A 14 -5.76 5.44 -20.11
CA SER A 14 -6.86 5.25 -19.18
C SER A 14 -8.19 5.53 -19.90
N PRO A 15 -9.25 4.74 -19.67
CA PRO A 15 -10.57 4.98 -20.27
C PRO A 15 -11.26 6.23 -19.72
N GLU A 16 -10.88 6.67 -18.52
CA GLU A 16 -11.38 7.85 -17.81
C GLU A 16 -10.21 8.76 -17.40
N PRO A 17 -10.44 10.04 -17.05
CA PRO A 17 -9.39 10.89 -16.47
C PRO A 17 -8.69 10.21 -15.30
N LEU A 18 -7.38 10.43 -15.14
CA LEU A 18 -6.63 9.85 -14.02
C LEU A 18 -7.27 10.25 -12.68
N GLY A 19 -7.43 9.27 -11.80
CA GLY A 19 -8.11 9.44 -10.51
C GLY A 19 -9.62 9.25 -10.57
N ALA A 20 -10.23 9.20 -11.76
CA ALA A 20 -11.63 8.84 -11.97
C ALA A 20 -11.77 7.42 -12.54
N GLY A 21 -12.89 6.75 -12.25
CA GLY A 21 -13.27 5.47 -12.87
C GLY A 21 -12.47 4.23 -12.45
N ALA A 22 -11.34 4.37 -11.77
CA ALA A 22 -10.54 3.25 -11.26
C ALA A 22 -10.87 2.91 -9.79
N SER A 23 -10.93 1.62 -9.47
CA SER A 23 -11.23 1.14 -8.10
C SER A 23 -10.19 1.61 -7.07
N SER A 24 -8.98 1.93 -7.49
CA SER A 24 -7.92 2.45 -6.60
C SER A 24 -8.36 3.70 -5.86
N SER A 25 -9.10 4.62 -6.50
CA SER A 25 -9.60 5.83 -5.86
C SER A 25 -10.69 5.57 -4.81
N TRP A 26 -11.32 4.39 -4.83
CA TRP A 26 -12.39 4.00 -3.89
C TRP A 26 -11.90 3.15 -2.72
N ALA A 27 -10.61 2.80 -2.66
CA ALA A 27 -10.07 2.04 -1.54
C ALA A 27 -10.16 2.87 -0.25
N GLN A 28 -10.62 2.25 0.84
CA GLN A 28 -10.88 2.94 2.12
C GLN A 28 -9.85 2.63 3.20
N GLY A 29 -9.53 1.35 3.40
CA GLY A 29 -8.77 0.88 4.58
C GLY A 29 -7.34 1.41 4.65
N GLY A 30 -6.53 1.12 3.63
CA GLY A 30 -5.12 1.48 3.61
C GLY A 30 -4.27 0.46 2.86
N VAL A 31 -2.97 0.46 3.14
CA VAL A 31 -2.00 -0.45 2.52
C VAL A 31 -1.31 -1.28 3.60
N ALA A 32 -1.36 -2.60 3.48
CA ALA A 32 -0.72 -3.50 4.43
C ALA A 32 0.80 -3.55 4.23
N ALA A 33 1.57 -3.25 5.27
CA ALA A 33 3.03 -3.37 5.29
C ALA A 33 3.54 -3.70 6.70
N ALA A 34 4.40 -4.70 6.79
CA ALA A 34 4.98 -5.15 8.06
C ALA A 34 6.13 -4.25 8.51
N ILE A 35 5.79 -3.06 9.01
CA ILE A 35 6.74 -2.02 9.44
C ILE A 35 6.63 -1.69 10.95
N GLY A 36 5.67 -2.32 11.64
CA GLY A 36 5.47 -2.17 13.08
C GLY A 36 6.48 -2.96 13.91
N VAL A 37 6.67 -2.53 15.17
CA VAL A 37 7.53 -3.23 16.13
C VAL A 37 7.01 -4.64 16.37
N GLY A 38 7.88 -5.64 16.21
CA GLY A 38 7.55 -7.06 16.40
C GLY A 38 6.82 -7.71 15.22
N ASP A 39 6.48 -6.95 14.18
CA ASP A 39 5.97 -7.49 12.93
C ASP A 39 7.10 -7.84 11.94
N SER A 40 6.80 -8.66 10.93
CA SER A 40 7.77 -9.12 9.94
C SER A 40 7.12 -9.44 8.59
N ALA A 41 7.92 -9.46 7.53
CA ALA A 41 7.43 -9.91 6.23
C ALA A 41 7.00 -11.39 6.27
N GLU A 42 7.69 -12.21 7.07
CA GLU A 42 7.38 -13.64 7.27
C GLU A 42 6.02 -13.84 7.97
N SER A 43 5.70 -13.05 9.00
CA SER A 43 4.37 -13.08 9.64
C SER A 43 3.29 -12.56 8.69
N HIS A 44 3.58 -11.53 7.89
CA HIS A 44 2.64 -11.03 6.87
C HIS A 44 2.31 -12.11 5.84
N ALA A 45 3.34 -12.73 5.25
CA ALA A 45 3.18 -13.77 4.25
C ALA A 45 2.41 -14.99 4.81
N ARG A 46 2.66 -15.34 6.08
CA ARG A 46 1.90 -16.41 6.76
C ARG A 46 0.41 -16.08 6.85
N ASP A 47 0.06 -14.86 7.23
CA ASP A 47 -1.34 -14.41 7.26
C ASP A 47 -1.97 -14.48 5.86
N THR A 48 -1.25 -14.05 4.82
CA THR A 48 -1.70 -14.13 3.40
C THR A 48 -1.93 -15.56 2.95
N ILE A 49 -0.98 -16.47 3.22
CA ILE A 49 -1.09 -17.90 2.85
C ILE A 49 -2.27 -18.55 3.56
N ALA A 50 -2.43 -18.29 4.86
CA ALA A 50 -3.54 -18.83 5.65
C ALA A 50 -4.90 -18.34 5.14
N ALA A 51 -5.02 -17.04 4.83
CA ALA A 51 -6.23 -16.45 4.27
C ALA A 51 -6.55 -16.95 2.86
N GLY A 52 -5.53 -17.32 2.08
CA GLY A 52 -5.64 -17.77 0.70
C GLY A 52 -6.18 -19.19 0.49
N ALA A 53 -6.51 -19.92 1.56
CA ALA A 53 -7.13 -21.25 1.50
C ALA A 53 -6.46 -22.25 0.53
N GLY A 54 -5.12 -22.24 0.48
CA GLY A 54 -4.33 -23.17 -0.34
C GLY A 54 -4.08 -22.73 -1.78
N THR A 55 -4.51 -21.53 -2.19
CA THR A 55 -4.32 -21.01 -3.56
C THR A 55 -3.15 -20.04 -3.70
N VAL A 56 -2.52 -19.67 -2.59
CA VAL A 56 -1.42 -18.69 -2.55
C VAL A 56 -0.09 -19.38 -2.79
N ASP A 57 0.68 -18.86 -3.73
CA ASP A 57 2.10 -19.18 -3.89
C ASP A 57 2.91 -18.57 -2.72
N PRO A 58 3.55 -19.40 -1.88
CA PRO A 58 4.27 -18.91 -0.71
C PRO A 58 5.48 -18.02 -1.04
N GLU A 59 6.17 -18.29 -2.15
CA GLU A 59 7.35 -17.52 -2.55
C GLU A 59 6.94 -16.11 -3.00
N VAL A 60 5.84 -16.03 -3.77
CA VAL A 60 5.26 -14.74 -4.18
C VAL A 60 4.74 -13.96 -2.97
N ALA A 61 4.02 -14.61 -2.05
CA ALA A 61 3.51 -13.95 -0.85
C ALA A 61 4.64 -13.33 -0.01
N LEU A 62 5.74 -14.07 0.17
CA LEU A 62 6.90 -13.57 0.91
C LEU A 62 7.63 -12.44 0.17
N ALA A 63 7.81 -12.57 -1.15
CA ALA A 63 8.43 -11.53 -1.96
C ALA A 63 7.65 -10.21 -1.90
N VAL A 64 6.32 -10.26 -2.08
CA VAL A 64 5.46 -9.09 -1.97
C VAL A 64 5.47 -8.49 -0.56
N ALA A 65 5.40 -9.33 0.47
CA ALA A 65 5.45 -8.87 1.86
C ALA A 65 6.77 -8.17 2.23
N ARG A 66 7.91 -8.64 1.70
CA ARG A 66 9.23 -8.01 1.90
C ARG A 66 9.34 -6.64 1.24
N GLU A 67 8.76 -6.49 0.05
CA GLU A 67 8.77 -5.21 -0.68
C GLU A 67 7.82 -4.16 -0.07
N ALA A 68 6.77 -4.59 0.64
CA ALA A 68 5.69 -3.72 1.10
C ALA A 68 6.18 -2.50 1.89
N GLY A 69 7.14 -2.68 2.81
CA GLY A 69 7.69 -1.56 3.60
C GLY A 69 8.38 -0.50 2.73
N ALA A 70 9.19 -0.93 1.75
CA ALA A 70 9.82 -0.02 0.80
C ALA A 70 8.79 0.69 -0.10
N ARG A 71 7.69 0.03 -0.44
CA ARG A 71 6.60 0.66 -1.21
C ARG A 71 5.83 1.72 -0.41
N ILE A 72 5.69 1.55 0.90
CA ILE A 72 5.17 2.63 1.76
C ILE A 72 6.11 3.84 1.75
N ALA A 73 7.42 3.62 1.79
CA ALA A 73 8.40 4.70 1.69
C ALA A 73 8.31 5.44 0.34
N ASP A 74 8.24 4.70 -0.78
CA ASP A 74 8.05 5.31 -2.11
C ASP A 74 6.80 6.22 -2.15
N LEU A 75 5.69 5.77 -1.58
CA LEU A 75 4.44 6.55 -1.54
C LEU A 75 4.56 7.80 -0.65
N LEU A 76 5.25 7.70 0.48
CA LEU A 76 5.54 8.86 1.33
C LEU A 76 6.40 9.90 0.61
N ASP A 77 7.41 9.46 -0.12
CA ASP A 77 8.29 10.34 -0.91
C ASP A 77 7.51 11.05 -2.03
N MET A 78 6.47 10.42 -2.56
CA MET A 78 5.52 11.01 -3.52
C MET A 78 4.46 11.90 -2.86
N GLY A 79 4.46 12.05 -1.54
CA GLY A 79 3.54 12.93 -0.81
C GLY A 79 2.23 12.28 -0.36
N ALA A 80 2.11 10.94 -0.38
CA ALA A 80 0.93 10.27 0.14
C ALA A 80 0.74 10.58 1.64
N PRO A 81 -0.45 11.08 2.05
CA PRO A 81 -0.64 11.66 3.38
C PRO A 81 -1.01 10.61 4.43
N PHE A 82 -0.16 9.58 4.60
CA PHE A 82 -0.39 8.56 5.64
C PHE A 82 -0.37 9.17 7.05
N ASP A 83 -1.26 8.68 7.90
CA ASP A 83 -1.45 9.17 9.26
C ASP A 83 -0.22 8.88 10.13
N ARG A 84 0.14 9.85 10.97
CA ARG A 84 1.19 9.72 11.98
C ARG A 84 0.66 10.05 13.36
N ASP A 85 1.16 9.37 14.37
CA ASP A 85 0.88 9.68 15.77
C ASP A 85 1.68 10.90 16.26
N ALA A 86 1.52 11.27 17.53
CA ALA A 86 2.22 12.41 18.13
C ALA A 86 3.75 12.25 18.18
N SER A 87 4.27 11.03 18.02
CA SER A 87 5.71 10.75 17.93
C SER A 87 6.23 10.72 16.49
N GLY A 88 5.36 10.91 15.50
CA GLY A 88 5.69 10.89 14.08
C GLY A 88 5.69 9.48 13.46
N VAL A 89 5.27 8.46 14.20
CA VAL A 89 5.20 7.06 13.73
C VAL A 89 3.91 6.83 12.97
N LEU A 90 3.98 6.05 11.87
CA LEU A 90 2.82 5.72 11.05
C LEU A 90 1.76 4.96 11.85
N VAL A 91 0.52 5.46 11.81
CA VAL A 91 -0.64 4.82 12.45
C VAL A 91 -1.04 3.58 11.63
N GLN A 92 -1.20 2.46 12.33
CA GLN A 92 -1.55 1.17 11.73
C GLN A 92 -2.85 0.60 12.33
N SER A 93 -3.70 -0.04 11.53
CA SER A 93 -4.81 -0.90 11.99
C SER A 93 -4.48 -2.37 11.84
N ARG A 94 -5.17 -3.20 12.63
CA ARG A 94 -5.30 -4.63 12.39
C ARG A 94 -6.66 -4.90 11.74
N GLU A 95 -6.64 -5.61 10.62
CA GLU A 95 -7.85 -5.93 9.85
C GLU A 95 -7.91 -7.43 9.55
N ALA A 96 -9.13 -7.96 9.49
CA ALA A 96 -9.46 -9.32 9.06
C ALA A 96 -8.51 -10.42 9.61
N ALA A 97 -7.78 -11.10 8.72
CA ALA A 97 -6.92 -12.24 9.02
C ALA A 97 -5.52 -11.85 9.51
N HIS A 98 -5.23 -10.56 9.72
CA HIS A 98 -3.90 -10.14 10.16
C HIS A 98 -3.64 -10.47 11.64
N SER A 99 -2.50 -11.09 11.89
CA SER A 99 -1.97 -11.35 13.23
C SER A 99 -1.47 -10.08 13.93
N PHE A 100 -0.99 -9.10 13.15
CA PHE A 100 -0.45 -7.81 13.63
C PHE A 100 -1.21 -6.62 13.04
N ALA A 101 -1.23 -5.48 13.73
CA ALA A 101 -1.65 -4.21 13.13
C ALA A 101 -0.59 -3.77 12.11
N ARG A 102 -0.95 -3.75 10.82
CA ARG A 102 -0.02 -3.51 9.71
C ARG A 102 -0.62 -2.74 8.54
N VAL A 103 -1.90 -2.35 8.62
CA VAL A 103 -2.55 -1.56 7.56
C VAL A 103 -2.28 -0.09 7.83
N VAL A 104 -1.40 0.51 7.03
CA VAL A 104 -1.06 1.93 7.09
C VAL A 104 -2.19 2.74 6.48
N ARG A 105 -2.77 3.67 7.25
CA ARG A 105 -3.99 4.38 6.88
C ARG A 105 -3.75 5.85 6.54
N VAL A 106 -4.73 6.44 5.87
CA VAL A 106 -4.92 7.89 5.74
C VAL A 106 -6.20 8.22 6.51
N LYS A 107 -6.28 9.38 7.17
CA LYS A 107 -7.43 9.75 8.00
C LYS A 107 -8.75 9.73 7.23
N GLY A 108 -9.73 9.02 7.78
CA GLY A 108 -11.06 8.84 7.18
C GLY A 108 -11.12 7.75 6.12
N ASP A 109 -12.24 7.63 5.41
CA ASP A 109 -12.49 6.53 4.46
C ASP A 109 -11.98 6.84 3.04
N GLY A 110 -10.85 7.54 2.93
CA GLY A 110 -10.37 8.13 1.67
C GLY A 110 -8.95 7.75 1.25
N ALA A 111 -8.38 6.66 1.80
CA ALA A 111 -6.97 6.30 1.58
C ALA A 111 -6.61 6.15 0.10
N GLY A 112 -7.46 5.47 -0.68
CA GLY A 112 -7.28 5.27 -2.11
C GLY A 112 -7.23 6.57 -2.90
N ALA A 113 -8.21 7.46 -2.69
CA ALA A 113 -8.26 8.77 -3.35
C ALA A 113 -7.02 9.62 -3.03
N ALA A 114 -6.58 9.63 -1.77
CA ALA A 114 -5.41 10.40 -1.34
C ALA A 114 -4.11 9.86 -1.93
N ILE A 115 -3.92 8.53 -1.96
CA ILE A 115 -2.74 7.89 -2.57
C ILE A 115 -2.74 8.13 -4.08
N MET A 116 -3.88 8.01 -4.75
CA MET A 116 -3.98 8.25 -6.18
C MET A 116 -3.67 9.71 -6.54
N ALA A 117 -4.15 10.67 -5.74
CA ALA A 117 -3.82 12.09 -5.95
C ALA A 117 -2.31 12.33 -5.88
N ALA A 118 -1.62 11.79 -4.87
CA ALA A 118 -0.16 11.89 -4.75
C ALA A 118 0.59 11.26 -5.94
N LEU A 119 0.13 10.10 -6.41
CA LEU A 119 0.73 9.43 -7.57
C LEU A 119 0.55 10.21 -8.87
N ILE A 120 -0.61 10.88 -9.06
CA ILE A 120 -0.91 11.68 -10.25
C ILE A 120 -0.11 12.99 -10.23
N ASP A 121 0.02 13.65 -9.08
CA ASP A 121 0.82 14.87 -8.95
C ASP A 121 2.33 14.61 -9.18
N ALA A 122 2.78 13.37 -8.96
CA ALA A 122 4.15 12.96 -9.19
C ALA A 122 4.49 12.65 -10.66
N THR A 123 3.51 12.66 -11.59
CA THR A 123 3.74 12.37 -13.03
C THR A 123 4.27 13.55 -13.81
#